data_AF-A0A5E4WBJ5-F1
#
_entry.id   AF-A0A5E4WBJ5-F1
#
_cell.length_a   1.000
_cell.length_b   1.000
_cell.length_c   1.000
_cell.angle_alpha   90.00
_cell.angle_beta   90.00
_cell.angle_gamma   90.00
#
_symmetry.space_group_name_H-M   'P 1'
#
loop_
_entity.id
_entity.type
_entity.pdbx_description
1 polymer ?
#
loop_
_entity_poly.entity_id
_entity_poly.type
_entity_poly.pdbx_seq_one_letter_code
_entity_poly.pdbx_strand_id
1 'polypeptide(L)' 'MFSTVAHASDADYCLFTVKDCCYDPDELAHERLFATSFESRTPLLSLDDAVTMLG' A
#
# COMPACT_ATOMS: atom_id res chain seq x y z
N MET A 1 5.89 7.94 -0.45
CA MET A 1 4.80 7.06 0.01
C MET A 1 5.30 6.02 1.02
N PHE A 2 6.30 5.20 0.67
CA PHE A 2 6.83 4.14 1.54
C PHE A 2 7.18 4.59 2.98
N SER A 3 7.86 5.74 3.13
CA SER A 3 8.21 6.30 4.44
C SER A 3 7.00 6.59 5.34
N THR A 4 5.90 7.06 4.75
CA THR A 4 4.66 7.35 5.48
C THR A 4 4.00 6.06 5.96
N VAL A 5 3.95 5.03 5.11
CA VAL A 5 3.39 3.73 5.48
C VAL A 5 4.22 3.07 6.57
N ALA A 6 5.56 3.13 6.48
CA ALA A 6 6.44 2.62 7.53
C ALA A 6 6.15 3.31 8.87
N HIS A 7 6.14 4.65 8.90
CA HIS A 7 5.86 5.39 10.14
C HIS A 7 4.47 5.10 10.72
N ALA A 8 3.43 5.09 9.90
CA ALA A 8 2.08 4.84 10.37
C ALA A 8 1.86 3.38 10.81
N SER A 9 2.52 2.42 10.15
CA SER A 9 2.53 1.02 10.56
C SER A 9 3.23 0.85 11.90
N ASP A 10 4.40 1.48 12.08
CA ASP A 10 5.16 1.44 13.33
C ASP A 10 4.42 2.17 14.48
N ALA A 11 3.46 3.04 14.16
CA ALA A 11 2.59 3.73 15.11
C ALA A 11 1.21 3.04 15.30
N ASP A 12 1.05 1.80 14.83
CA ASP A 12 -0.15 0.96 15.01
C ASP A 12 -1.45 1.55 14.41
N TYR A 13 -1.37 2.39 13.37
CA TYR A 13 -2.55 2.81 12.64
C TYR A 13 -3.14 1.64 11.83
N CYS A 14 -4.47 1.60 11.71
CA CYS A 14 -5.14 0.72 10.76
C CYS A 14 -4.93 1.26 9.34
N LEU A 15 -4.12 0.56 8.55
CA LEU A 15 -3.71 0.98 7.21
C LEU A 15 -4.32 0.07 6.14
N PHE A 16 -4.64 0.69 5.00
CA PHE A 16 -4.97 0.02 3.75
C PHE A 16 -4.24 0.72 2.62
N THR A 17 -3.59 -0.03 1.76
CA THR A 17 -2.87 0.52 0.61
C THR A 17 -3.55 0.12 -0.69
N VAL A 18 -3.96 1.10 -1.49
CA VAL A 18 -4.60 0.88 -2.80
C VAL A 18 -3.53 0.92 -3.89
N LYS A 19 -3.16 -0.25 -4.40
CA LYS A 19 -2.04 -0.40 -5.35
C LYS A 19 -2.23 0.41 -6.63
N ASP A 20 -3.48 0.46 -7.12
CA ASP A 20 -3.81 1.09 -8.42
C ASP A 20 -3.70 2.62 -8.38
N CYS A 21 -3.56 3.21 -7.19
CA CYS A 21 -3.35 4.65 -6.99
C CYS A 21 -1.87 5.01 -6.74
N CYS A 22 -0.97 4.04 -6.78
CA CYS A 22 0.45 4.24 -6.49
C CYS A 22 1.25 4.29 -7.78
N TYR A 23 2.22 5.21 -7.85
CA TYR A 23 3.09 5.35 -9.01
C TYR A 23 4.55 5.35 -8.59
N ASP A 24 5.37 4.60 -9.31
CA ASP A 24 6.83 4.67 -9.28
C ASP A 24 7.31 4.67 -10.74
N PRO A 25 8.26 5.53 -11.14
CA PRO A 25 8.81 5.52 -12.50
C PRO A 25 9.60 4.25 -12.82
N ASP A 26 10.05 3.48 -11.82
CA ASP A 26 10.68 2.19 -11.99
C ASP A 26 9.66 1.07 -11.66
N GLU A 27 9.16 0.41 -12.70
CA GLU A 27 8.17 -0.68 -12.58
C GLU A 27 8.69 -1.85 -11.73
N LEU A 28 10.00 -2.15 -11.79
CA LEU A 28 10.59 -3.22 -11.00
C LEU A 28 10.70 -2.83 -9.53
N ALA A 29 11.03 -1.58 -9.24
CA ALA A 29 11.01 -1.06 -7.88
C ALA A 29 9.58 -1.05 -7.32
N HIS A 30 8.60 -0.63 -8.12
CA HIS A 30 7.17 -0.68 -7.79
C HIS A 30 6.76 -2.08 -7.33
N GLU A 31 6.96 -3.09 -8.18
CA GLU A 31 6.57 -4.48 -7.87
C GLU A 31 7.26 -4.99 -6.60
N ARG A 32 8.56 -4.73 -6.44
CA ARG A 32 9.31 -5.17 -5.26
C ARG A 32 8.81 -4.53 -3.97
N LEU A 33 8.45 -3.25 -4.00
CA LEU A 33 7.89 -2.56 -2.84
C LEU A 33 6.58 -3.21 -2.40
N PHE A 34 5.71 -3.55 -3.35
CA PHE A 34 4.44 -4.22 -3.06
C PHE A 34 4.60 -5.65 -2.59
N ALA A 35 5.41 -6.46 -3.28
CA ALA A 35 5.60 -7.88 -2.99
C ALA A 35 6.38 -8.20 -1.71
N THR A 36 6.97 -7.20 -1.06
CA THR A 36 7.79 -7.42 0.14
C THR A 36 7.38 -6.50 1.29
N SER A 37 7.51 -5.20 1.07
CA SER A 37 7.56 -4.23 2.16
C SER A 37 6.20 -3.67 2.51
N PHE A 38 5.28 -3.59 1.54
CA PHE A 38 3.90 -3.20 1.80
C PHE A 38 3.05 -4.37 2.28
N GLU A 39 3.12 -5.55 1.64
CA GLU A 39 2.31 -6.72 2.05
C GLU A 39 2.57 -7.16 3.50
N SER A 40 3.80 -6.97 4.00
CA SER A 40 4.14 -7.27 5.40
C SER A 40 3.63 -6.24 6.42
N ARG A 41 3.19 -5.05 5.98
CA ARG A 41 2.86 -3.92 6.85
C ARG A 41 1.41 -3.44 6.73
N THR A 42 0.76 -3.70 5.61
CA THR A 42 -0.59 -3.23 5.31
C THR A 42 -1.25 -4.16 4.30
N PRO A 43 -2.55 -4.47 4.46
CA PRO A 43 -3.34 -5.08 3.40
C PRO A 43 -3.25 -4.25 2.11
N LEU A 44 -3.10 -4.95 0.99
CA LEU A 44 -3.13 -4.39 -0.35
C LEU A 44 -4.52 -4.57 -0.94
N LEU A 45 -5.13 -3.47 -1.38
CA LEU A 45 -6.44 -3.45 -2.02
C LEU A 45 -6.30 -3.08 -3.49
N SER A 46 -7.19 -3.63 -4.32
CA SER A 46 -7.51 -3.01 -5.60
C SER A 46 -8.35 -1.74 -5.37
N LEU A 47 -8.43 -0.88 -6.39
CA LEU A 47 -9.32 0.27 -6.37
C LEU A 47 -10.78 -0.14 -6.13
N ASP A 48 -11.23 -1.21 -6.80
CA ASP A 48 -12.60 -1.70 -6.66
C ASP A 48 -12.91 -2.19 -5.24
N ASP A 49 -11.96 -2.90 -4.61
CA ASP A 49 -12.09 -3.34 -3.22
C ASP A 49 -12.16 -2.14 -2.26
N ALA A 50 -11.32 -1.12 -2.51
CA ALA A 50 -11.29 0.09 -1.69
C ALA A 50 -12.59 0.89 -1.81
N VAL A 51 -13.13 1.04 -3.01
CA VAL A 51 -14.44 1.68 -3.23
C VAL A 51 -15.54 0.91 -2.51
N THR A 52 -15.55 -0.42 -2.64
CA THR A 52 -16.53 -1.30 -1.97
C THR A 52 -16.47 -1.18 -0.44
N MET A 53 -15.28 -0.99 0.14
CA MET A 53 -15.10 -0.81 1.58
C MET A 53 -15.69 0.51 2.11
N LEU A 54 -15.76 1.55 1.26
CA LEU A 54 -16.19 2.89 1.66
C LEU A 54 -17.72 3.10 1.61
N GLY A 55 -18.46 2.22 0.94
CA GLY A 55 -19.94 2.24 0.87
C GLY A 55 -20.48 2.85 -0.41
#